data_AF-A8NEB9-F1
#
_entry.id   AF-A8NEB9-F1
#
_cell.length_a   1.000
_cell.length_b   1.000
_cell.length_c   1.000
_cell.angle_alpha   90.00
_cell.angle_beta   90.00
_cell.angle_gamma   90.00
#
_symmetry.space_group_name_H-M   'P 1'
#
loop_
_entity.id
_entity.type
_entity.pdbx_description
1 polymer ?
#
loop_
_entity_poly.entity_id
_entity_poly.type
_entity_poly.pdbx_seq_one_letter_code
_entity_poly.pdbx_strand_id
1 'polypeptide(L)'
;MNRGSLDEIAATLPLPLSEDIAVALGLKRSALGPDKEPKSQVEIMRTIDIFTSRIKREHEIQQDVVYSRFAALYLPATVDKFLDPPPLPANAPCYIAPGVKLTNEMYALKGPYTDMIIQIHHLPYFAKYLRSSHPNAANGKRFTEVLATRLADLAPLFESRLSPSARNVSIEERTSYKNLIGDVCQLLSSILVDMSKEKDRAQAIVAPATKARLIPFLKKWASRYPREFVGDTTGRTVLLLEENIALLKMVQPMRRTFKGSAGCAMIGCPATSNLKACSRCVTTRYVSPDI
;
A
#
# COMPACT_ATOMS: atom_id res chain seq x y z
N MET A 1 0.02 13.47 -19.27
CA MET A 1 0.49 14.65 -18.49
C MET A 1 1.90 14.33 -17.99
N ASN A 2 2.86 15.24 -18.13
CA ASN A 2 4.24 15.00 -17.69
C ASN A 2 4.31 15.13 -16.15
N ARG A 3 4.98 14.18 -15.46
CA ARG A 3 5.09 14.19 -13.98
C ARG A 3 5.69 15.49 -13.44
N GLY A 4 6.62 16.11 -14.19
CA GLY A 4 7.22 17.39 -13.82
C GLY A 4 6.20 18.51 -13.58
N SER A 5 5.10 18.55 -14.35
CA SER A 5 4.04 19.56 -14.17
C SER A 5 3.24 19.34 -12.88
N LEU A 6 3.05 18.09 -12.44
CA LEU A 6 2.35 17.80 -11.19
C LEU A 6 3.21 18.17 -9.97
N ASP A 7 4.51 17.95 -10.08
CA ASP A 7 5.47 18.28 -9.03
C ASP A 7 5.62 19.80 -8.83
N GLU A 8 5.56 20.59 -9.90
CA GLU A 8 5.51 22.05 -9.82
C GLU A 8 4.22 22.55 -9.15
N ILE A 9 3.07 22.01 -9.56
CA ILE A 9 1.78 22.34 -8.93
C ILE A 9 1.83 22.01 -7.44
N ALA A 10 2.27 20.79 -7.10
CA ALA A 10 2.38 20.34 -5.72
C ALA A 10 3.17 21.36 -4.89
N ALA A 11 4.33 21.83 -5.37
CA ALA A 11 5.19 22.77 -4.66
C ALA A 11 4.48 24.04 -4.15
N THR A 12 3.44 24.50 -4.84
CA THR A 12 2.72 25.74 -4.53
C THR A 12 1.52 25.54 -3.58
N LEU A 13 1.13 24.29 -3.35
CA LEU A 13 -0.05 23.98 -2.54
C LEU A 13 0.27 23.98 -1.04
N PRO A 14 -0.70 24.39 -0.20
CA PRO A 14 -0.59 24.15 1.24
C PRO A 14 -0.45 22.64 1.51
N LEU A 15 0.18 22.29 2.63
CA LEU A 15 0.33 20.88 3.03
C LEU A 15 -1.07 20.26 3.25
N PRO A 16 -1.48 19.25 2.47
CA PRO A 16 -2.73 18.54 2.73
C PRO A 16 -2.64 17.78 4.05
N LEU A 17 -3.69 17.90 4.85
CA LEU A 17 -3.87 17.16 6.09
C LEU A 17 -4.65 15.86 5.83
N SER A 18 -4.76 15.00 6.84
CA SER A 18 -5.48 13.73 6.74
C SER A 18 -6.93 13.86 6.25
N GLU A 19 -7.59 14.96 6.64
CA GLU A 19 -8.97 15.27 6.26
C GLU A 19 -9.09 15.61 4.79
N ASP A 20 -8.14 16.37 4.24
CA ASP A 20 -8.10 16.74 2.83
C ASP A 20 -7.94 15.50 1.95
N ILE A 21 -7.08 14.56 2.37
CA ILE A 21 -6.90 13.26 1.70
C ILE A 21 -8.20 12.45 1.75
N ALA A 22 -8.87 12.40 2.91
CA ALA A 22 -10.14 11.68 3.05
C ALA A 22 -11.25 12.26 2.16
N VAL A 23 -11.31 13.59 2.03
CA VAL A 23 -12.22 14.27 1.10
C VAL A 23 -11.85 13.94 -0.35
N ALA A 24 -10.56 14.01 -0.71
CA ALA A 24 -10.08 13.69 -2.04
C ALA A 24 -10.39 12.24 -2.45
N LEU A 25 -10.37 11.29 -1.52
CA LEU A 25 -10.76 9.90 -1.77
C LEU A 25 -12.28 9.65 -1.74
N GLY A 26 -13.10 10.66 -1.42
CA GLY A 26 -14.55 10.48 -1.22
C GLY A 26 -14.89 9.63 0.01
N LEU A 27 -14.02 9.59 1.02
CA LEU A 27 -14.25 8.92 2.31
C LEU A 27 -14.94 9.84 3.32
N LYS A 28 -14.87 11.16 3.08
CA LYS A 28 -15.45 12.20 3.92
C LYS A 28 -16.02 13.32 3.04
N ARG A 29 -17.11 13.94 3.49
CA ARG A 29 -17.65 15.15 2.85
C ARG A 29 -16.80 16.37 3.17
N SER A 30 -16.62 17.23 2.18
CA SER A 30 -15.90 18.49 2.35
C SER A 30 -16.66 19.43 3.27
N ALA A 31 -15.96 20.00 4.27
CA ALA A 31 -16.51 21.07 5.10
C ALA A 31 -16.66 22.40 4.33
N LEU A 32 -15.97 22.54 3.20
CA LEU A 32 -16.00 23.72 2.33
C LEU A 32 -17.08 23.62 1.23
N GLY A 33 -17.92 22.59 1.28
CA GLY A 33 -19.01 22.36 0.33
C GLY A 33 -18.66 21.34 -0.77
N PRO A 34 -19.70 20.82 -1.46
CA PRO A 34 -19.57 19.73 -2.43
C PRO A 34 -18.75 20.11 -3.67
N ASP A 35 -18.64 21.39 -4.01
CA ASP A 35 -17.83 21.85 -5.14
C ASP A 35 -16.32 21.63 -4.96
N LYS A 36 -15.88 21.32 -3.73
CA LYS A 36 -14.50 20.97 -3.41
C LYS A 36 -14.25 19.46 -3.42
N GLU A 37 -15.28 18.65 -3.64
CA GLU A 37 -15.14 17.20 -3.74
C GLU A 37 -14.82 16.80 -5.20
N PRO A 38 -13.92 15.83 -5.41
CA PRO A 38 -13.65 15.33 -6.75
C PRO A 38 -14.89 14.76 -7.42
N LYS A 39 -15.11 15.12 -8.69
CA LYS A 39 -16.31 14.76 -9.46
C LYS A 39 -16.13 13.48 -10.27
N SER A 40 -14.92 12.93 -10.32
CA SER A 40 -14.61 11.71 -11.09
C SER A 40 -13.41 10.93 -10.51
N GLN A 41 -13.30 9.64 -10.84
CA GLN A 41 -12.15 8.82 -10.43
C GLN A 41 -10.82 9.34 -10.99
N VAL A 42 -10.85 9.98 -12.16
CA VAL A 42 -9.68 10.61 -12.77
C VAL A 42 -9.18 11.77 -11.91
N GLU A 43 -10.10 12.58 -11.40
CA GLU A 43 -9.80 13.71 -10.54
C GLU A 43 -9.30 13.26 -9.17
N ILE A 44 -9.87 12.17 -8.61
CA ILE A 44 -9.38 11.54 -7.38
C ILE A 44 -7.92 11.10 -7.56
N MET A 45 -7.62 10.33 -8.60
CA MET A 45 -6.25 9.89 -8.90
C MET A 45 -5.27 11.06 -8.97
N ARG A 46 -5.60 12.07 -9.77
CA ARG A 46 -4.74 13.24 -9.96
C ARG A 46 -4.54 14.01 -8.65
N THR A 47 -5.59 14.19 -7.87
CA THR A 47 -5.53 14.91 -6.59
C THR A 47 -4.65 14.15 -5.58
N ILE A 48 -4.79 12.83 -5.51
CA ILE A 48 -3.98 11.98 -4.62
C ILE A 48 -2.51 11.95 -5.04
N ASP A 49 -2.22 11.89 -6.33
CA ASP A 49 -0.84 12.03 -6.85
C ASP A 49 -0.22 13.37 -6.40
N ILE A 50 -0.95 14.48 -6.58
CA ILE A 50 -0.48 15.81 -6.17
C ILE A 50 -0.28 15.87 -4.64
N PHE A 51 -1.23 15.37 -3.86
CA PHE A 51 -1.16 15.41 -2.39
C PHE A 51 0.01 14.59 -1.86
N THR A 52 0.19 13.36 -2.36
CA THR A 52 1.30 12.51 -1.93
C THR A 52 2.65 13.07 -2.36
N SER A 53 2.77 13.63 -3.58
CA SER A 53 3.97 14.38 -4.00
C SER A 53 4.26 15.58 -3.10
N ARG A 54 3.23 16.31 -2.67
CA ARG A 54 3.38 17.45 -1.77
C ARG A 54 3.85 17.04 -0.38
N ILE A 55 3.24 15.99 0.20
CA ILE A 55 3.60 15.48 1.53
C ILE A 55 5.04 14.97 1.54
N LYS A 56 5.49 14.26 0.50
CA LYS A 56 6.85 13.73 0.40
C LYS A 56 7.97 14.79 0.45
N ARG A 57 7.62 16.07 0.27
CA ARG A 57 8.56 17.20 0.37
C ARG A 57 8.71 17.73 1.80
N GLU A 58 7.83 17.32 2.70
CA GLU A 58 7.92 17.70 4.12
C GLU A 58 8.96 16.86 4.86
N HIS A 59 9.36 17.32 6.03
CA HIS A 59 10.17 16.52 6.95
C HIS A 59 9.46 15.21 7.33
N GLU A 60 10.20 14.10 7.46
CA GLU A 60 9.65 12.75 7.71
C GLU A 60 8.64 12.72 8.88
N ILE A 61 8.96 13.40 9.99
CA ILE A 61 8.05 13.54 11.15
C ILE A 61 6.68 14.12 10.74
N GLN A 62 6.66 15.12 9.87
CA GLN A 62 5.42 15.74 9.42
C GLN A 62 4.63 14.81 8.49
N GLN A 63 5.33 14.06 7.63
CA GLN A 63 4.71 13.02 6.79
C GLN A 63 4.03 11.96 7.69
N ASP A 64 4.74 11.48 8.71
CA ASP A 64 4.26 10.51 9.67
C ASP A 64 3.02 11.00 10.43
N VAL A 65 2.97 12.28 10.81
CA VAL A 65 1.79 12.87 11.47
C VAL A 65 0.56 12.80 10.55
N VAL A 66 0.70 13.22 9.29
CA VAL A 66 -0.40 13.24 8.32
C VAL A 66 -0.88 11.81 8.05
N TYR A 67 0.03 10.90 7.73
CA TYR A 67 -0.29 9.53 7.38
C TYR A 67 -0.78 8.69 8.57
N SER A 68 -0.23 8.90 9.78
CA SER A 68 -0.71 8.22 10.99
C SER A 68 -2.12 8.65 11.37
N ARG A 69 -2.42 9.96 11.27
CA ARG A 69 -3.79 10.44 11.51
C ARG A 69 -4.76 9.91 10.45
N PHE A 70 -4.36 9.89 9.18
CA PHE A 70 -5.16 9.30 8.12
C PHE A 70 -5.42 7.80 8.37
N ALA A 71 -4.38 7.03 8.66
CA ALA A 71 -4.51 5.59 8.91
C ALA A 71 -5.39 5.28 10.13
N ALA A 72 -5.28 6.08 11.20
CA ALA A 72 -6.09 5.89 12.41
C ALA A 72 -7.59 6.12 12.18
N LEU A 73 -7.96 7.04 11.29
CA LEU A 73 -9.34 7.46 11.08
C LEU A 73 -10.01 6.80 9.86
N TYR A 74 -9.25 6.60 8.78
CA TYR A 74 -9.81 6.32 7.44
C TYR A 74 -9.31 5.02 6.81
N LEU A 75 -8.40 4.27 7.46
CA LEU A 75 -7.89 3.01 6.91
C LEU A 75 -8.99 1.98 6.58
N PRO A 76 -9.98 1.69 7.47
CA PRO A 76 -11.03 0.74 7.15
C PRO A 76 -11.80 1.11 5.87
N ALA A 77 -12.26 2.36 5.79
CA ALA A 77 -13.00 2.85 4.62
C ALA A 77 -12.15 2.87 3.34
N THR A 78 -10.84 3.15 3.46
CA THR A 78 -9.90 3.06 2.32
C THR A 78 -9.77 1.64 1.81
N VAL A 79 -9.70 0.65 2.72
CA VAL A 79 -9.66 -0.76 2.37
C VAL A 79 -10.97 -1.21 1.74
N ASP A 80 -12.11 -0.74 2.25
CA ASP A 80 -13.43 -1.04 1.65
C ASP A 80 -13.51 -0.53 0.20
N LYS A 81 -13.03 0.69 -0.06
CA LYS A 81 -12.94 1.24 -1.43
C LYS A 81 -11.90 0.55 -2.30
N PHE A 82 -10.83 0.00 -1.73
CA PHE A 82 -9.95 -0.87 -2.50
C PHE A 82 -10.66 -2.17 -2.87
N LEU A 83 -11.39 -2.79 -1.94
CA LEU A 83 -12.07 -4.07 -2.16
C LEU A 83 -13.19 -3.94 -3.19
N ASP A 84 -13.92 -2.83 -3.17
CA ASP A 84 -14.98 -2.49 -4.11
C ASP A 84 -14.72 -1.11 -4.75
N PRO A 85 -13.77 -1.03 -5.70
CA PRO A 85 -13.37 0.23 -6.28
C PRO A 85 -14.45 0.74 -7.24
N PRO A 86 -14.82 2.03 -7.18
CA PRO A 86 -15.72 2.62 -8.16
C PRO A 86 -15.10 2.50 -9.57
N PRO A 87 -15.89 2.15 -10.60
CA PRO A 87 -15.36 1.94 -11.94
C PRO A 87 -14.83 3.25 -12.54
N LEU A 88 -13.83 3.13 -13.43
CA LEU A 88 -13.42 4.25 -14.27
C LEU A 88 -14.54 4.61 -15.26
N PRO A 89 -14.72 5.89 -15.60
CA PRO A 89 -15.60 6.27 -16.70
C PRO A 89 -15.17 5.61 -18.01
N ALA A 90 -16.11 5.07 -18.78
CA ALA A 90 -15.85 4.25 -19.97
C ALA A 90 -14.92 4.90 -21.02
N ASN A 91 -14.89 6.23 -21.07
CA ASN A 91 -14.08 7.03 -22.01
C ASN A 91 -13.03 7.90 -21.32
N ALA A 92 -12.71 7.64 -20.05
CA ALA A 92 -11.69 8.41 -19.36
C ALA A 92 -10.31 8.15 -20.00
N PRO A 93 -9.60 9.19 -20.48
CA PRO A 93 -8.22 9.05 -20.95
C PRO A 93 -7.29 8.92 -19.74
N CYS A 94 -7.39 7.80 -19.03
CA CYS A 94 -6.57 7.51 -17.86
C CYS A 94 -5.33 6.74 -18.27
N TYR A 95 -4.18 7.22 -17.81
CA TYR A 95 -2.90 6.60 -18.01
C TYR A 95 -2.20 6.51 -16.66
N ILE A 96 -1.60 5.36 -16.36
CA ILE A 96 -0.74 5.20 -15.17
C ILE A 96 0.58 5.94 -15.38
N ALA A 97 1.03 5.97 -16.63
CA ALA A 97 2.25 6.59 -17.08
C ALA A 97 2.16 6.84 -18.60
N PRO A 98 3.07 7.64 -19.19
CA PRO A 98 3.14 7.80 -20.63
C PRO A 98 3.12 6.45 -21.36
N GLY A 99 2.14 6.25 -22.25
CA GLY A 99 1.98 5.00 -23.03
C GLY A 99 1.24 3.86 -22.33
N VAL A 100 1.00 3.92 -21.01
CA VAL A 100 0.28 2.86 -20.28
C VAL A 100 -1.17 3.25 -20.06
N LYS A 101 -2.06 2.81 -20.97
CA LYS A 101 -3.51 3.01 -20.81
C LYS A 101 -4.00 2.22 -19.59
N LEU A 102 -4.69 2.91 -18.69
CA LEU A 102 -5.25 2.31 -17.49
C LEU A 102 -6.56 1.57 -17.83
N THR A 103 -6.62 0.27 -17.53
CA THR A 103 -7.87 -0.50 -17.57
C THR A 103 -8.55 -0.51 -16.20
N ASN A 104 -9.81 -0.92 -16.13
CA ASN A 104 -10.52 -1.06 -14.84
C ASN A 104 -9.85 -2.08 -13.92
N GLU A 105 -9.33 -3.17 -14.46
CA GLU A 105 -8.63 -4.21 -13.71
C GLU A 105 -7.31 -3.67 -13.16
N MET A 106 -6.55 -2.94 -13.98
CA MET A 106 -5.32 -2.28 -13.53
C MET A 106 -5.61 -1.21 -12.47
N TYR A 107 -6.72 -0.49 -12.60
CA TYR A 107 -7.15 0.51 -11.60
C TYR A 107 -7.55 -0.15 -10.29
N ALA A 108 -8.27 -1.27 -10.35
CA ALA A 108 -8.62 -2.06 -9.17
C ALA A 108 -7.36 -2.59 -8.45
N LEU A 109 -6.27 -2.87 -9.17
CA LEU A 109 -5.01 -3.26 -8.54
C LEU A 109 -4.21 -2.04 -8.03
N LYS A 110 -4.04 -1.02 -8.87
CA LYS A 110 -3.20 0.17 -8.64
C LYS A 110 -4.00 1.44 -8.96
N GLY A 111 -4.78 1.88 -7.98
CA GLY A 111 -5.54 3.12 -8.00
C GLY A 111 -5.25 3.98 -6.76
N PRO A 112 -6.01 5.07 -6.55
CA PRO A 112 -5.72 6.05 -5.49
C PRO A 112 -5.82 5.45 -4.09
N TYR A 113 -6.71 4.46 -3.90
CA TYR A 113 -6.83 3.74 -2.62
C TYR A 113 -5.61 2.86 -2.36
N THR A 114 -5.09 2.16 -3.38
CA THR A 114 -3.83 1.40 -3.27
C THR A 114 -2.67 2.33 -2.98
N ASP A 115 -2.61 3.50 -3.63
CA ASP A 115 -1.53 4.47 -3.44
C ASP A 115 -1.47 5.00 -2.03
N MET A 116 -2.64 5.30 -1.45
CA MET A 116 -2.75 5.69 -0.06
C MET A 116 -2.43 4.55 0.89
N ILE A 117 -2.85 3.33 0.60
CA ILE A 117 -2.45 2.15 1.37
C ILE A 117 -0.93 1.96 1.33
N ILE A 118 -0.27 2.19 0.18
CA ILE A 118 1.19 2.16 0.06
C ILE A 118 1.83 3.22 0.98
N GLN A 119 1.26 4.42 1.05
CA GLN A 119 1.82 5.46 1.94
C GLN A 119 1.70 5.09 3.43
N ILE A 120 0.74 4.25 3.83
CA ILE A 120 0.47 3.97 5.26
C ILE A 120 0.82 2.55 5.71
N HIS A 121 1.23 1.66 4.80
CA HIS A 121 1.41 0.23 5.13
C HIS A 121 2.52 -0.02 6.17
N HIS A 122 3.46 0.92 6.32
CA HIS A 122 4.57 0.82 7.26
C HIS A 122 4.18 1.27 8.68
N LEU A 123 2.99 1.84 8.85
CA LEU A 123 2.54 2.38 10.13
C LEU A 123 1.97 1.29 11.06
N PRO A 124 2.16 1.40 12.39
CA PRO A 124 1.68 0.40 13.35
C PRO A 124 0.16 0.15 13.28
N TYR A 125 -0.63 1.17 12.91
CA TYR A 125 -2.08 1.07 12.74
C TYR A 125 -2.46 0.06 11.66
N PHE A 126 -1.70 0.00 10.56
CA PHE A 126 -1.96 -0.92 9.46
C PHE A 126 -1.76 -2.37 9.90
N ALA A 127 -0.62 -2.66 10.53
CA ALA A 127 -0.33 -3.99 11.08
C ALA A 127 -1.32 -4.41 12.18
N LYS A 128 -1.90 -3.46 12.93
CA LYS A 128 -2.97 -3.73 13.91
C LYS A 128 -4.28 -4.05 13.19
N TYR A 129 -4.67 -3.23 12.21
CA TYR A 129 -5.88 -3.42 11.42
C TYR A 129 -5.94 -4.82 10.80
N LEU A 130 -4.88 -5.25 10.09
CA LEU A 130 -4.83 -6.56 9.44
C LEU A 130 -5.05 -7.77 10.36
N ARG A 131 -4.74 -7.62 11.65
CA ARG A 131 -4.77 -8.71 12.66
C ARG A 131 -5.88 -8.55 13.68
N SER A 132 -6.65 -7.47 13.61
CA SER A 132 -7.70 -7.19 14.57
C SER A 132 -8.90 -8.10 14.31
N SER A 133 -9.49 -8.62 15.38
CA SER A 133 -10.78 -9.32 15.35
C SER A 133 -11.97 -8.37 15.43
N HIS A 134 -11.74 -7.05 15.52
CA HIS A 134 -12.80 -6.06 15.60
C HIS A 134 -13.63 -6.06 14.29
N PRO A 135 -14.96 -5.90 14.34
CA PRO A 135 -15.82 -5.90 13.14
C PRO A 135 -15.35 -4.93 12.04
N ASN A 136 -14.97 -3.70 12.42
CA ASN A 136 -14.43 -2.71 11.48
C ASN A 136 -13.12 -3.13 10.78
N ALA A 137 -12.47 -4.20 11.21
CA ALA A 137 -11.24 -4.73 10.62
C ALA A 137 -11.44 -6.07 9.91
N ALA A 138 -12.69 -6.56 9.80
CA ALA A 138 -13.01 -7.84 9.17
C ALA A 138 -12.47 -7.93 7.73
N ASN A 139 -12.45 -6.81 7.01
CA ASN A 139 -11.96 -6.72 5.65
C ASN A 139 -10.42 -6.76 5.53
N GLY A 140 -9.67 -6.66 6.63
CA GLY A 140 -8.20 -6.70 6.62
C GLY A 140 -7.63 -8.00 6.06
N LYS A 141 -8.25 -9.15 6.36
CA LYS A 141 -7.81 -10.45 5.80
C LYS A 141 -8.19 -10.59 4.33
N ARG A 142 -9.43 -10.19 3.99
CA ARG A 142 -9.94 -10.21 2.61
C ARG A 142 -9.10 -9.35 1.68
N PHE A 143 -8.61 -8.21 2.17
CA PHE A 143 -7.71 -7.32 1.44
C PHE A 143 -6.47 -8.03 0.88
N THR A 144 -5.79 -8.84 1.69
CA THR A 144 -4.59 -9.56 1.27
C THR A 144 -4.86 -10.54 0.13
N GLU A 145 -5.93 -11.34 0.25
CA GLU A 145 -6.33 -12.29 -0.80
C GLU A 145 -6.71 -11.57 -2.10
N VAL A 146 -7.47 -10.48 -2.01
CA VAL A 146 -7.91 -9.71 -3.18
C VAL A 146 -6.72 -9.04 -3.87
N LEU A 147 -5.76 -8.49 -3.12
CA LEU A 147 -4.53 -7.93 -3.67
C LEU A 147 -3.72 -9.00 -4.43
N ALA A 148 -3.52 -10.16 -3.82
CA ALA A 148 -2.81 -11.28 -4.44
C ALA A 148 -3.53 -11.82 -5.69
N THR A 149 -4.86 -11.94 -5.63
CA THR A 149 -5.69 -12.41 -6.74
C THR A 149 -5.64 -11.46 -7.92
N ARG A 150 -5.86 -10.16 -7.71
CA ARG A 150 -5.78 -9.15 -8.77
C ARG A 150 -4.39 -9.10 -9.42
N LEU A 151 -3.33 -9.25 -8.63
CA LEU A 151 -1.97 -9.36 -9.17
C LEU A 151 -1.80 -10.63 -10.01
N ALA A 152 -2.33 -11.78 -9.56
CA ALA A 152 -2.28 -13.04 -10.30
C ALA A 152 -3.09 -13.01 -11.61
N ASP A 153 -4.22 -12.29 -11.62
CA ASP A 153 -5.06 -12.10 -12.81
C ASP A 153 -4.36 -11.22 -13.86
N LEU A 154 -3.64 -10.18 -13.41
CA LEU A 154 -2.94 -9.26 -14.31
C LEU A 154 -1.52 -9.72 -14.68
N ALA A 155 -0.96 -10.71 -13.99
CA ALA A 155 0.41 -11.17 -14.21
C ALA A 155 0.70 -11.60 -15.67
N PRO A 156 -0.18 -12.31 -16.39
CA PRO A 156 0.04 -12.63 -17.81
C PRO A 156 0.15 -11.39 -18.69
N LEU A 157 -0.71 -10.38 -18.47
CA LEU A 157 -0.66 -9.10 -19.19
C LEU A 157 0.67 -8.40 -18.93
N PHE A 158 1.06 -8.25 -17.66
CA PHE A 158 2.32 -7.60 -17.29
C PHE A 158 3.52 -8.32 -17.88
N GLU A 159 3.53 -9.66 -17.84
CA GLU A 159 4.60 -10.45 -18.45
C GLU A 159 4.69 -10.26 -19.96
N SER A 160 3.56 -10.20 -20.66
CA SER A 160 3.56 -9.93 -22.12
C SER A 160 4.20 -8.58 -22.47
N ARG A 161 4.07 -7.59 -21.58
CA ARG A 161 4.62 -6.23 -21.74
C ARG A 161 6.08 -6.14 -21.34
N LEU A 162 6.50 -6.93 -20.35
CA LEU A 162 7.87 -6.97 -19.85
C LEU A 162 8.77 -7.94 -20.61
N SER A 163 8.21 -8.84 -21.41
CA SER A 163 8.97 -9.80 -22.22
C SER A 163 10.00 -9.08 -23.11
N PRO A 164 11.24 -9.58 -23.22
CA PRO A 164 12.23 -9.06 -24.17
C PRO A 164 11.73 -9.08 -25.63
N SER A 165 10.82 -10.01 -25.96
CA SER A 165 10.24 -10.13 -27.29
C SER A 165 9.17 -9.08 -27.63
N ALA A 166 8.72 -8.27 -26.66
CA ALA A 166 7.68 -7.27 -26.89
C ALA A 166 8.21 -6.04 -27.64
N ARG A 167 8.22 -6.10 -28.99
CA ARG A 167 8.81 -5.08 -29.87
C ARG A 167 8.08 -3.72 -29.84
N ASN A 168 6.80 -3.70 -29.44
CA ASN A 168 5.95 -2.51 -29.48
C ASN A 168 5.80 -1.80 -28.13
N VAL A 169 6.69 -2.08 -27.16
CA VAL A 169 6.62 -1.51 -25.80
C VAL A 169 7.84 -0.63 -25.59
N SER A 170 7.61 0.67 -25.40
CA SER A 170 8.67 1.66 -25.13
C SER A 170 9.41 1.38 -23.81
N ILE A 171 10.58 1.98 -23.63
CA ILE A 171 11.37 1.84 -22.40
C ILE A 171 10.62 2.44 -21.20
N GLU A 172 9.95 3.57 -21.42
CA GLU A 172 9.14 4.28 -20.44
C GLU A 172 7.93 3.43 -20.01
N GLU A 173 7.24 2.81 -20.97
CA GLU A 173 6.13 1.89 -20.70
C GLU A 173 6.61 0.68 -19.88
N ARG A 174 7.75 0.06 -20.26
CA ARG A 174 8.36 -1.05 -19.49
C ARG A 174 8.70 -0.64 -18.07
N THR A 175 9.33 0.52 -17.90
CA THR A 175 9.69 1.06 -16.58
C THR A 175 8.45 1.25 -15.72
N SER A 176 7.36 1.72 -16.32
CA SER A 176 6.09 1.93 -15.64
C SER A 176 5.46 0.62 -15.15
N TYR A 177 5.47 -0.44 -15.97
CA TYR A 177 5.06 -1.78 -15.53
C TYR A 177 5.95 -2.33 -14.42
N LYS A 178 7.28 -2.15 -14.50
CA LYS A 178 8.21 -2.59 -13.44
C LYS A 178 7.90 -1.90 -12.11
N ASN A 179 7.69 -0.59 -12.13
CA ASN A 179 7.35 0.18 -10.93
C ASN A 179 6.00 -0.27 -10.35
N LEU A 180 4.98 -0.46 -11.18
CA LEU A 180 3.68 -0.95 -10.73
C LEU A 180 3.79 -2.31 -10.03
N ILE A 181 4.48 -3.27 -10.66
CA ILE A 181 4.67 -4.61 -10.08
C ILE A 181 5.47 -4.51 -8.78
N GLY A 182 6.54 -3.72 -8.78
CA GLY A 182 7.38 -3.50 -7.59
C GLY A 182 6.59 -2.94 -6.43
N ASP A 183 5.80 -1.89 -6.65
CA ASP A 183 4.95 -1.26 -5.63
C ASP A 183 3.93 -2.24 -5.03
N VAL A 184 3.22 -2.98 -5.88
CA VAL A 184 2.21 -3.95 -5.45
C VAL A 184 2.85 -5.13 -4.72
N CYS A 185 4.00 -5.63 -5.20
CA CYS A 185 4.73 -6.71 -4.53
C CYS A 185 5.32 -6.25 -3.19
N GLN A 186 5.83 -5.01 -3.12
CA GLN A 186 6.31 -4.42 -1.87
C GLN A 186 5.18 -4.34 -0.83
N LEU A 187 4.00 -3.88 -1.24
CA LEU A 187 2.81 -3.86 -0.38
C LEU A 187 2.41 -5.27 0.07
N LEU A 188 2.27 -6.22 -0.86
CA LEU A 188 1.92 -7.61 -0.55
C LEU A 188 2.95 -8.24 0.40
N SER A 189 4.25 -8.04 0.15
CA SER A 189 5.31 -8.55 1.01
C SER A 189 5.22 -7.99 2.43
N SER A 190 4.91 -6.70 2.58
CA SER A 190 4.77 -6.04 3.88
C SER A 190 3.60 -6.63 4.68
N ILE A 191 2.45 -6.82 4.02
CA ILE A 191 1.27 -7.47 4.61
C ILE A 191 1.60 -8.90 5.06
N LEU A 192 2.28 -9.68 4.20
CA LEU A 192 2.67 -11.07 4.50
C LEU A 192 3.65 -11.15 5.69
N VAL A 193 4.52 -10.14 5.87
CA VAL A 193 5.40 -10.02 7.05
C VAL A 193 4.58 -9.74 8.31
N ASP A 194 3.62 -8.83 8.25
CA ASP A 194 2.77 -8.51 9.41
C ASP A 194 1.93 -9.70 9.85
N MET A 195 1.38 -10.44 8.88
CA MET A 195 0.55 -11.61 9.12
C MET A 195 1.35 -12.92 9.32
N SER A 196 2.69 -12.85 9.42
CA SER A 196 3.59 -14.01 9.56
C SER A 196 3.34 -14.94 10.77
N LYS A 197 2.54 -14.51 11.76
CA LYS A 197 2.15 -15.33 12.93
C LYS A 197 0.66 -15.68 12.99
N GLU A 198 -0.12 -15.37 11.96
CA GLU A 198 -1.51 -15.85 11.93
C GLU A 198 -1.52 -17.38 11.92
N LYS A 199 -2.44 -17.95 12.70
CA LYS A 199 -2.73 -19.38 12.64
C LYS A 199 -3.23 -19.69 11.22
N ASP A 200 -2.84 -20.83 10.68
CA ASP A 200 -3.22 -21.30 9.34
C ASP A 200 -2.79 -20.38 8.18
N ARG A 201 -1.70 -19.62 8.35
CA ARG A 201 -1.11 -18.72 7.34
C ARG A 201 -1.04 -19.31 5.93
N ALA A 202 -0.69 -20.59 5.80
CA ALA A 202 -0.57 -21.28 4.52
C ALA A 202 -1.87 -21.28 3.71
N GLN A 203 -3.02 -21.29 4.38
CA GLN A 203 -4.36 -21.39 3.76
C GLN A 203 -5.21 -20.13 3.99
N ALA A 204 -5.01 -19.40 5.09
CA ALA A 204 -5.90 -18.35 5.56
C ALA A 204 -5.60 -16.95 4.99
N ILE A 205 -4.39 -16.72 4.43
CA ILE A 205 -3.96 -15.38 3.99
C ILE A 205 -3.97 -15.23 2.48
N VAL A 206 -3.37 -16.21 1.78
CA VAL A 206 -3.44 -16.30 0.32
C VAL A 206 -3.83 -17.72 -0.07
N ALA A 207 -4.89 -17.87 -0.83
CA ALA A 207 -5.40 -19.17 -1.25
C ALA A 207 -4.34 -19.95 -2.05
N PRO A 208 -4.23 -21.28 -1.88
CA PRO A 208 -3.26 -22.10 -2.62
C PRO A 208 -3.36 -21.97 -4.14
N ALA A 209 -4.58 -21.84 -4.68
CA ALA A 209 -4.80 -21.63 -6.11
C ALA A 209 -4.21 -20.29 -6.60
N THR A 210 -4.43 -19.21 -5.83
CA THR A 210 -3.86 -17.89 -6.11
C THR A 210 -2.33 -17.94 -6.07
N LYS A 211 -1.73 -18.62 -5.07
CA LYS A 211 -0.28 -18.84 -4.99
C LYS A 211 0.26 -19.57 -6.21
N ALA A 212 -0.37 -20.67 -6.61
CA ALA A 212 0.06 -21.49 -7.74
C ALA A 212 0.08 -20.71 -9.05
N ARG A 213 -0.88 -19.79 -9.24
CA ARG A 213 -0.92 -18.89 -10.40
C ARG A 213 0.13 -17.79 -10.33
N LEU A 214 0.35 -17.19 -9.16
CA LEU A 214 1.18 -15.99 -9.00
C LEU A 214 2.69 -16.29 -8.93
N ILE A 215 3.10 -17.32 -8.18
CA ILE A 215 4.52 -17.62 -7.90
C ILE A 215 5.37 -17.79 -9.18
N PRO A 216 4.93 -18.47 -10.25
CA PRO A 216 5.73 -18.60 -11.47
C PRO A 216 6.13 -17.25 -12.08
N PHE A 217 5.21 -16.28 -12.09
CA PHE A 217 5.49 -14.93 -12.59
C PHE A 217 6.45 -14.17 -11.68
N LEU A 218 6.23 -14.23 -10.36
CA LEU A 218 7.13 -13.59 -9.41
C LEU A 218 8.56 -14.13 -9.51
N LYS A 219 8.75 -15.46 -9.64
CA LYS A 219 10.06 -16.08 -9.86
C LYS A 219 10.70 -15.60 -11.16
N LYS A 220 9.91 -15.48 -12.23
CA LYS A 220 10.36 -15.00 -13.54
C LYS A 220 10.81 -13.54 -13.49
N TRP A 221 10.07 -12.67 -12.80
CA TRP A 221 10.44 -11.27 -12.65
C TRP A 221 11.65 -11.08 -11.73
N ALA A 222 11.73 -11.85 -10.64
CA ALA A 222 12.88 -11.87 -9.73
C ALA A 222 14.18 -12.24 -10.45
N SER A 223 14.15 -13.29 -11.30
CA SER A 223 15.33 -13.72 -12.05
C SER A 223 15.69 -12.79 -13.20
N ARG A 224 14.70 -12.16 -13.85
CA ARG A 224 14.93 -11.25 -14.98
C ARG A 224 15.53 -9.91 -14.55
N TYR A 225 15.17 -9.41 -13.37
CA TYR A 225 15.56 -8.08 -12.91
C TYR A 225 16.38 -8.12 -11.61
N PRO A 226 17.51 -8.86 -11.59
CA PRO A 226 18.30 -9.00 -10.38
C PRO A 226 18.83 -7.64 -9.91
N ARG A 227 18.76 -7.37 -8.60
CA ARG A 227 19.21 -6.11 -7.96
C ARG A 227 18.43 -4.86 -8.39
N GLU A 228 17.31 -5.05 -9.07
CA GLU A 228 16.36 -3.98 -9.32
C GLU A 228 15.23 -4.05 -8.31
N PHE A 229 14.59 -2.90 -8.01
CA PHE A 229 13.48 -2.82 -7.06
C PHE A 229 12.39 -3.88 -7.32
N VAL A 230 11.99 -4.08 -8.58
CA VAL A 230 10.99 -5.09 -8.95
C VAL A 230 11.50 -6.53 -8.70
N GLY A 231 12.77 -6.81 -8.95
CA GLY A 231 13.34 -8.14 -8.71
C GLY A 231 13.46 -8.45 -7.22
N ASP A 232 13.91 -7.48 -6.42
CA ASP A 232 14.07 -7.63 -4.98
C ASP A 232 12.72 -7.83 -4.27
N THR A 233 11.71 -7.04 -4.65
CA THR A 233 10.36 -7.11 -4.07
C THR A 233 9.63 -8.39 -4.48
N THR A 234 9.70 -8.80 -5.76
CA THR A 234 9.11 -10.06 -6.22
C THR A 234 9.79 -11.27 -5.60
N GLY A 235 11.12 -11.29 -5.52
CA GLY A 235 11.89 -12.35 -4.87
C GLY A 235 11.54 -12.51 -3.39
N ARG A 236 11.47 -11.40 -2.63
CA ARG A 236 11.01 -11.42 -1.23
C ARG A 236 9.58 -11.95 -1.11
N THR A 237 8.70 -11.55 -2.02
CA THR A 237 7.29 -11.98 -2.03
C THR A 237 7.18 -13.49 -2.26
N VAL A 238 7.97 -14.07 -3.18
CA VAL A 238 8.06 -15.53 -3.39
C VAL A 238 8.43 -16.23 -2.08
N LEU A 239 9.53 -15.81 -1.45
CA LEU A 239 10.01 -16.43 -0.21
C LEU A 239 8.98 -16.38 0.92
N LEU A 240 8.19 -15.30 1.00
CA LEU A 240 7.12 -15.17 1.98
C LEU A 240 5.92 -16.06 1.67
N LEU A 241 5.52 -16.18 0.41
CA LEU A 241 4.41 -17.04 -0.03
C LEU A 241 4.73 -18.53 0.05
N GLU A 242 6.00 -18.90 -0.17
CA GLU A 242 6.55 -20.26 -0.01
C GLU A 242 6.93 -20.59 1.45
N GLU A 243 6.69 -19.68 2.38
CA GLU A 243 6.92 -19.87 3.82
C GLU A 243 8.38 -20.21 4.17
N ASN A 244 9.34 -19.59 3.49
CA ASN A 244 10.75 -19.79 3.75
C ASN A 244 11.10 -19.48 5.22
N ILE A 245 11.50 -20.52 5.97
CA ILE A 245 11.73 -20.45 7.42
C ILE A 245 12.81 -19.43 7.79
N ALA A 246 13.89 -19.36 6.99
CA ALA A 246 15.00 -18.45 7.27
C ALA A 246 14.54 -16.99 7.18
N LEU A 247 13.79 -16.65 6.12
CA LEU A 247 13.20 -15.32 5.98
C LEU A 247 12.21 -15.04 7.12
N LEU A 248 11.35 -16.00 7.47
CA LEU A 248 10.39 -15.82 8.57
C LEU A 248 11.07 -15.55 9.91
N LYS A 249 12.22 -16.16 10.18
CA LYS A 249 13.05 -15.84 11.36
C LYS A 249 13.63 -14.42 11.26
N MET A 250 14.13 -14.03 10.09
CA MET A 250 14.71 -12.71 9.83
C MET A 250 13.70 -11.56 9.97
N VAL A 251 12.43 -11.77 9.60
CA VAL A 251 11.41 -10.69 9.66
C VAL A 251 10.78 -10.50 11.05
N GLN A 252 11.00 -11.42 11.99
CA GLN A 252 10.42 -11.31 13.33
C GLN A 252 10.86 -10.05 14.11
N PRO A 253 12.15 -9.66 14.12
CA PRO A 253 12.60 -8.41 14.73
C PRO A 253 11.99 -7.18 14.07
N MET A 254 11.97 -7.11 12.72
CA MET A 254 11.37 -5.98 11.99
C MET A 254 9.92 -5.74 12.41
N ARG A 255 9.15 -6.82 12.56
CA ARG A 255 7.76 -6.72 13.02
C ARG A 255 7.63 -6.20 14.46
N ARG A 256 8.63 -6.38 15.33
CA ARG A 256 8.59 -5.78 16.69
C ARG A 256 8.73 -4.25 16.59
N THR A 257 9.61 -3.78 15.70
CA THR A 257 9.77 -2.36 15.39
C THR A 257 8.48 -1.76 14.85
N PHE A 258 7.85 -2.40 13.84
CA PHE A 258 6.58 -1.93 13.28
C PHE A 258 5.40 -1.90 14.26
N LYS A 259 5.47 -2.65 15.36
CA LYS A 259 4.44 -2.62 16.42
C LYS A 259 4.62 -1.48 17.42
N GLY A 260 5.55 -0.54 17.19
CA GLY A 260 5.90 0.48 18.19
C GLY A 260 6.33 -0.15 19.53
N SER A 261 6.84 -1.38 19.49
CA SER A 261 7.12 -2.18 20.69
C SER A 261 8.60 -2.16 21.09
N ALA A 262 9.42 -1.35 20.41
CA ALA A 262 10.86 -1.28 20.62
C ALA A 262 11.26 -0.31 21.76
N GLY A 263 10.40 0.66 22.10
CA GLY A 263 10.69 1.70 23.09
C GLY A 263 9.43 2.38 23.59
N CYS A 264 9.56 3.12 24.69
CA CYS A 264 8.49 3.95 25.22
C CYS A 264 8.11 5.06 24.23
N ALA A 265 6.81 5.26 24.02
CA ALA A 265 6.28 6.29 23.12
C ALA A 265 6.28 7.70 23.74
N MET A 266 6.65 7.85 25.02
CA MET A 266 6.80 9.15 25.66
C MET A 266 8.12 9.79 25.23
N ILE A 267 8.06 11.04 24.77
CA ILE A 267 9.22 11.81 24.31
C ILE A 267 10.27 11.86 25.44
N GLY A 268 11.51 11.51 25.11
CA GLY A 268 12.64 11.53 26.06
C GLY A 268 12.73 10.31 26.99
N CYS A 269 11.82 9.33 26.89
CA CYS A 269 11.89 8.12 27.72
C CYS A 269 12.78 7.04 27.07
N PRO A 270 13.92 6.65 27.66
CA PRO A 270 14.84 5.67 27.08
C PRO A 270 14.43 4.21 27.33
N ALA A 271 13.29 3.97 27.99
CA ALA A 271 12.90 2.63 28.40
C ALA A 271 12.55 1.74 27.19
N THR A 272 13.14 0.55 27.14
CA THR A 272 12.92 -0.47 26.10
C THR A 272 12.32 -1.76 26.65
N SER A 273 12.17 -1.88 27.97
CA SER A 273 11.62 -3.04 28.67
C SER A 273 10.44 -2.65 29.56
N ASN A 274 9.66 -3.64 30.00
CA ASN A 274 8.49 -3.45 30.88
C ASN A 274 7.41 -2.49 30.35
N LEU A 275 7.36 -2.29 29.03
CA LEU A 275 6.42 -1.39 28.39
C LEU A 275 5.01 -2.00 28.28
N LYS A 276 4.02 -1.30 28.81
CA LYS A 276 2.59 -1.65 28.71
C LYS A 276 2.00 -1.00 27.46
N ALA A 277 1.17 -1.73 26.73
CA ALA A 277 0.48 -1.18 25.56
C ALA A 277 -0.61 -0.19 26.01
N CYS A 278 -0.78 0.90 25.26
CA CYS A 278 -1.91 1.81 25.46
C CYS A 278 -3.23 1.03 25.38
N SER A 279 -4.10 1.19 26.37
CA SER A 279 -5.40 0.49 26.42
C SER A 279 -6.31 0.85 25.24
N ARG A 280 -6.21 2.09 24.74
CA ARG A 280 -7.00 2.61 23.62
C ARG A 280 -6.44 2.17 22.27
N CYS A 281 -5.21 2.58 21.96
CA CYS A 281 -4.67 2.37 20.61
C CYS A 281 -3.94 1.03 20.48
N VAL A 282 -3.40 0.44 21.56
CA VAL A 282 -2.62 -0.83 21.58
C VAL A 282 -1.40 -0.84 20.64
N THR A 283 -1.11 0.29 19.97
CA THR A 283 -0.01 0.47 19.02
C THR A 283 1.18 1.18 19.65
N THR A 284 0.94 2.04 20.64
CA THR A 284 2.00 2.67 21.44
C THR A 284 2.18 1.94 22.75
N ARG A 285 3.39 2.02 23.31
CA ARG A 285 3.69 1.46 24.63
C ARG A 285 4.31 2.50 25.56
N TYR A 286 4.01 2.41 26.85
CA TYR A 286 4.47 3.33 27.89
C TYR A 286 5.01 2.55 29.10
N VAL A 287 5.87 3.18 29.90
CA VAL A 287 6.39 2.59 31.14
C VAL A 287 5.32 2.54 32.24
N SER A 288 4.44 3.55 32.31
CA SER A 288 3.32 3.61 33.25
C SER A 288 1.98 3.41 32.53
N PRO A 289 1.03 2.64 33.11
CA PRO A 289 -0.30 2.41 32.54
C PRO A 289 -1.27 3.60 32.66
N ASP A 290 -0.91 4.66 33.39
CA ASP A 290 -1.83 5.78 33.69
C ASP A 290 -2.05 6.76 32.51
N ILE A 291 -1.92 6.28 31.26
CA ILE A 291 -2.04 7.06 30.01
C ILE A 291 -2.95 6.36 28.99
#